data_AF-A0A0S7XT77-F1
#
_entry.id   AF-A0A0S7XT77-F1
#
_cell.length_a   1.000
_cell.length_b   1.000
_cell.length_c   1.000
_cell.angle_alpha   90.00
_cell.angle_beta   90.00
_cell.angle_gamma   90.00
#
_symmetry.space_group_name_H-M   'P 1'
#
loop_
_entity.id
_entity.type
_entity.pdbx_description
1 polymer ?
#
loop_
_entity_poly.entity_id
_entity_poly.type
_entity_poly.pdbx_seq_one_letter_code
_entity_poly.pdbx_strand_id
1 'polypeptide(L)'
;METLFKDVVEVIPTSAYIRFSNGKIAYDRRWNIDKLVEYLIERLPRSAQMELARIARVKSVQKKMARILIRSAAGIAGAVGTTPIPVADLPVITSIQIGMIIGIGYISGREMNKKAAVEFMTSMGLNVGLGFALRELARALVKLIPVAGNAVSGTVAVAATWGIGKAATAYFIDKKSPNEAKQIYEGERKKRQKEE
;
A
#
# COMPACT_ATOMS: atom_id res chain seq x y z
N MET A 1 41.73 -8.34 -26.05
CA MET A 1 40.32 -8.37 -26.51
C MET A 1 39.34 -8.69 -25.36
N GLU A 2 39.80 -8.88 -24.12
CA GLU A 2 38.99 -9.26 -22.94
C GLU A 2 38.54 -8.08 -22.07
N THR A 3 39.09 -6.88 -22.27
CA THR A 3 38.86 -5.71 -21.40
C THR A 3 37.77 -4.76 -21.89
N LEU A 4 37.19 -4.97 -23.09
CA LEU A 4 36.15 -4.09 -23.65
C LEU A 4 34.71 -4.43 -23.22
N PHE A 5 34.48 -5.57 -22.57
CA PHE A 5 33.14 -6.01 -22.14
C PHE A 5 32.89 -5.82 -20.63
N LYS A 6 33.70 -5.03 -19.91
CA LYS A 6 33.45 -4.78 -18.48
C LYS A 6 32.28 -3.84 -18.21
N ASP A 7 31.92 -3.01 -19.20
CA ASP A 7 30.80 -2.06 -19.13
C ASP A 7 29.73 -2.42 -20.17
N VAL A 8 29.22 -3.66 -20.15
CA VAL A 8 28.05 -3.99 -20.97
C VAL A 8 26.87 -3.21 -20.42
N VAL A 9 26.57 -2.07 -21.06
CA VAL A 9 25.34 -1.32 -20.84
C VAL A 9 24.18 -2.28 -21.07
N GLU A 10 23.35 -2.49 -20.06
CA GLU A 10 22.19 -3.37 -20.19
C GLU A 10 21.24 -2.80 -21.25
N VAL A 11 21.13 -3.49 -22.39
CA VAL A 11 20.27 -3.08 -23.50
C VAL A 11 18.90 -3.72 -23.35
N ILE A 12 17.88 -2.88 -23.15
CA ILE A 12 16.49 -3.31 -23.07
C ILE A 12 15.77 -2.81 -24.33
N PRO A 13 15.56 -3.65 -25.36
CA PRO A 13 14.85 -3.24 -26.55
C PRO A 13 13.38 -3.03 -26.20
N THR A 14 12.82 -1.88 -26.59
CA THR A 14 11.42 -1.52 -26.30
C THR A 14 10.72 -0.99 -27.55
N SER A 15 9.39 -1.08 -27.56
CA SER A 15 8.52 -0.41 -28.52
C SER A 15 7.38 0.25 -27.77
N ALA A 16 7.11 1.52 -28.07
CA ALA A 16 6.01 2.28 -27.49
C ALA A 16 4.90 2.60 -28.52
N TYR A 17 4.94 1.98 -29.71
CA TYR A 17 4.08 2.35 -30.82
C TYR A 17 2.63 1.90 -30.61
N ILE A 18 1.71 2.86 -30.68
CA ILE A 18 0.26 2.63 -30.79
C ILE A 18 -0.25 3.47 -31.95
N ARG A 19 -1.14 2.88 -32.77
CA ARG A 19 -1.90 3.58 -33.80
C ARG A 19 -3.37 3.62 -33.41
N PHE A 20 -3.97 4.80 -33.49
CA PHE A 20 -5.40 5.01 -33.32
C PHE A 20 -6.08 5.21 -34.69
N SER A 21 -7.28 4.68 -34.85
CA SER A 21 -8.16 4.93 -36.00
C SER A 21 -9.60 4.98 -35.51
N ASN A 22 -10.35 6.02 -35.90
CA ASN A 22 -11.75 6.25 -35.48
C ASN A 22 -11.95 6.17 -33.95
N GLY A 23 -11.04 6.77 -33.18
CA GLY A 23 -11.10 6.78 -31.71
C GLY A 23 -10.84 5.43 -31.04
N LYS A 24 -10.55 4.36 -31.81
CA LYS A 24 -10.18 3.04 -31.30
C LYS A 24 -8.71 2.76 -31.58
N ILE A 25 -8.11 1.89 -30.77
CA ILE A 25 -6.75 1.39 -31.02
C ILE A 25 -6.83 0.48 -32.25
N ALA A 26 -6.22 0.92 -33.34
CA ALA A 26 -6.13 0.16 -34.58
C ALA A 26 -4.95 -0.80 -34.57
N TYR A 27 -3.89 -0.45 -33.85
CA TYR A 27 -2.69 -1.27 -33.75
C TYR A 27 -1.92 -0.95 -32.47
N ASP A 28 -1.55 -1.97 -31.70
CA ASP A 28 -0.76 -1.84 -30.47
C ASP A 28 0.50 -2.69 -30.60
N ARG A 29 1.66 -2.06 -30.72
CA ARG A 29 2.97 -2.71 -30.74
C ARG A 29 3.78 -2.39 -29.50
N ARG A 30 3.13 -2.04 -28.38
CA ARG A 30 3.86 -1.84 -27.14
C ARG A 30 4.54 -3.13 -26.71
N TRP A 31 5.85 -3.07 -26.49
CA TRP A 31 6.67 -4.23 -26.15
C TRP A 31 7.80 -3.83 -25.20
N ASN A 32 8.05 -4.66 -24.19
CA ASN A 32 9.12 -4.53 -23.19
C ASN A 32 9.17 -3.21 -22.38
N ILE A 33 8.15 -2.36 -22.46
CA ILE A 33 8.08 -1.12 -21.68
C ILE A 33 8.12 -1.43 -20.17
N ASP A 34 7.42 -2.47 -19.73
CA ASP A 34 7.42 -2.88 -18.31
C ASP A 34 8.82 -3.27 -17.83
N LYS A 35 9.58 -4.02 -18.65
CA LYS A 35 10.95 -4.44 -18.33
C LYS A 35 11.91 -3.27 -18.22
N LEU A 36 11.78 -2.27 -19.11
CA LEU A 36 12.57 -1.05 -19.03
C LEU A 36 12.25 -0.27 -17.76
N VAL A 37 10.97 -0.11 -17.43
CA VAL A 37 10.55 0.61 -16.22
C VAL A 37 11.02 -0.13 -14.96
N GLU A 38 10.94 -1.46 -14.93
CA GLU A 38 11.45 -2.27 -13.83
C GLU A 38 12.96 -2.07 -13.63
N TYR A 39 13.75 -2.13 -14.71
CA TYR A 39 15.18 -1.87 -14.67
C TYR A 39 15.51 -0.47 -14.17
N LEU A 40 14.84 0.56 -14.70
CA LEU A 40 15.04 1.95 -14.28
C LEU A 40 14.79 2.09 -12.78
N ILE A 41 13.75 1.43 -12.24
CA ILE A 41 13.42 1.53 -10.83
C ILE A 41 14.42 0.82 -9.93
N GLU A 42 15.05 -0.24 -10.41
CA GLU A 42 16.11 -0.91 -9.65
C GLU A 42 17.39 -0.10 -9.58
N ARG A 43 17.65 0.76 -10.58
CA ARG A 43 18.84 1.61 -10.65
C ARG A 43 18.64 3.02 -10.11
N LEU A 44 17.41 3.53 -10.12
CA LEU A 44 17.12 4.90 -9.68
C LEU A 44 17.17 5.05 -8.15
N PRO A 45 17.50 6.25 -7.64
CA PRO A 45 17.37 6.56 -6.22
C PRO A 45 15.91 6.51 -5.76
N ARG A 46 15.66 6.15 -4.49
CA ARG A 46 14.31 5.91 -3.93
C ARG A 46 13.31 7.05 -4.17
N SER A 47 13.76 8.30 -4.18
CA SER A 47 12.92 9.46 -4.46
C SER A 47 12.37 9.44 -5.90
N ALA A 48 13.22 9.12 -6.88
CA ALA A 48 12.84 9.03 -8.29
C ALA A 48 12.03 7.77 -8.60
N GLN A 49 12.25 6.68 -7.86
CA GLN A 49 11.48 5.45 -8.01
C GLN A 49 9.97 5.67 -7.78
N MET A 50 9.60 6.54 -6.83
CA MET A 50 8.20 6.80 -6.49
C MET A 50 7.47 7.59 -7.58
N GLU A 51 8.11 8.62 -8.14
CA GLU A 51 7.56 9.40 -9.24
C GLU A 51 7.50 8.58 -10.54
N LEU A 52 8.55 7.79 -10.83
CA LEU A 52 8.51 6.90 -11.98
C LEU A 52 7.41 5.84 -11.86
N ALA A 53 7.21 5.26 -10.67
CA ALA A 53 6.11 4.34 -10.42
C ALA A 53 4.73 4.99 -10.67
N ARG A 54 4.57 6.25 -10.27
CA ARG A 54 3.35 7.04 -10.46
C ARG A 54 3.08 7.36 -11.93
N ILE A 55 4.10 7.79 -12.66
CA ILE A 55 3.99 8.22 -14.06
C ILE A 55 3.89 7.02 -15.00
N ALA A 56 4.75 6.02 -14.82
CA ALA A 56 4.81 4.86 -15.71
C ALA A 56 3.60 3.92 -15.55
N ARG A 57 2.93 3.96 -14.39
CA ARG A 57 1.73 3.14 -14.07
C ARG A 57 1.92 1.64 -14.27
N VAL A 58 3.16 1.17 -14.15
CA VAL A 58 3.50 -0.25 -14.23
C VAL A 58 3.08 -0.92 -12.92
N LYS A 59 2.12 -1.85 -12.99
CA LYS A 59 1.49 -2.43 -11.79
C LYS A 59 2.48 -3.17 -10.89
N SER A 60 3.44 -3.91 -11.45
CA SER A 60 4.45 -4.67 -10.69
C SER A 60 5.25 -3.74 -9.77
N VAL A 61 5.68 -2.62 -10.34
CA VAL A 61 6.38 -1.53 -9.67
C VAL A 61 5.52 -0.85 -8.61
N GLN A 62 4.31 -0.43 -8.97
CA GLN A 62 3.40 0.25 -8.02
C GLN A 62 3.14 -0.65 -6.80
N LYS A 63 3.00 -1.96 -7.01
CA LYS A 63 2.88 -2.97 -5.94
C LYS A 63 4.16 -3.12 -5.12
N LYS A 64 5.34 -3.06 -5.73
CA LYS A 64 6.64 -3.08 -5.03
C LYS A 64 6.74 -1.89 -4.07
N MET A 65 6.41 -0.69 -4.54
CA MET A 65 6.41 0.53 -3.72
C MET A 65 5.35 0.50 -2.62
N ALA A 66 4.12 0.10 -2.95
CA ALA A 66 3.06 -0.07 -1.97
C ALA A 66 3.50 -1.04 -0.86
N ARG A 67 4.15 -2.17 -1.19
CA ARG A 67 4.66 -3.12 -0.20
C ARG A 67 5.71 -2.52 0.73
N ILE A 68 6.56 -1.61 0.25
CA ILE A 68 7.56 -0.90 1.07
C ILE A 68 6.85 0.03 2.06
N LEU A 69 5.85 0.79 1.61
CA LEU A 69 5.05 1.65 2.49
C LEU A 69 4.32 0.84 3.56
N ILE A 70 3.71 -0.29 3.17
CA ILE A 70 2.99 -1.18 4.10
C ILE A 70 3.93 -1.75 5.15
N ARG A 71 5.10 -2.26 4.75
CA ARG A 71 6.10 -2.80 5.69
C ARG A 71 6.57 -1.73 6.68
N SER A 72 6.83 -0.52 6.20
CA SER A 72 7.30 0.59 7.02
C SER A 72 6.21 1.02 8.02
N ALA A 73 4.99 1.25 7.54
CA ALA A 73 3.86 1.62 8.37
C ALA A 73 3.51 0.54 9.40
N ALA A 74 3.53 -0.74 9.00
CA ALA A 74 3.26 -1.85 9.90
C ALA A 74 4.35 -1.99 10.98
N GLY A 75 5.63 -1.80 10.62
CA GLY A 75 6.73 -1.79 11.60
C GLY A 75 6.60 -0.68 12.63
N ILE A 76 6.31 0.55 12.17
CA ILE A 76 6.11 1.70 13.07
C ILE A 76 4.86 1.50 13.94
N ALA A 77 3.74 1.08 13.35
CA ALA A 77 2.51 0.80 14.09
C ALA A 77 2.69 -0.35 15.09
N GLY A 78 3.47 -1.36 14.76
CA GLY A 78 3.86 -2.45 15.66
C GLY A 78 4.65 -1.94 16.85
N ALA A 79 5.68 -1.14 16.61
CA ALA A 79 6.49 -0.53 17.68
C ALA A 79 5.63 0.33 18.61
N VAL A 80 4.78 1.19 18.05
CA VAL A 80 3.83 2.01 18.84
C VAL A 80 2.79 1.13 19.55
N GLY A 81 2.39 0.00 18.98
CA GLY A 81 1.47 -0.94 19.61
C GLY A 81 2.08 -1.72 20.79
N THR A 82 3.40 -1.69 20.98
CA THR A 82 4.07 -2.32 22.13
C THR A 82 4.09 -1.45 23.38
N THR A 83 3.75 -0.15 23.27
CA THR A 83 3.61 0.72 24.44
C THR A 83 2.23 0.57 25.08
N PRO A 84 2.14 0.34 26.39
CA PRO A 84 0.86 0.19 27.09
C PRO A 84 0.17 1.55 27.36
N ILE A 85 -0.06 2.38 26.33
CA ILE A 85 -0.85 3.63 26.44
C ILE A 85 -2.04 3.62 25.44
N PRO A 86 -3.15 2.92 25.77
CA PRO A 86 -4.20 2.55 24.83
C PRO A 86 -5.01 3.70 24.20
N VAL A 87 -4.94 4.92 24.74
CA VAL A 87 -5.77 6.06 24.30
C VAL A 87 -4.96 7.09 23.49
N ALA A 88 -3.66 7.25 23.77
CA ALA A 88 -2.79 8.21 23.07
C ALA A 88 -2.15 7.63 21.80
N ASP A 89 -1.96 6.31 21.75
CA ASP A 89 -1.31 5.62 20.63
C ASP A 89 -2.26 5.43 19.43
N LEU A 90 -3.57 5.49 19.66
CA LEU A 90 -4.62 5.32 18.64
C LEU A 90 -4.61 6.42 17.56
N PRO A 91 -4.60 7.73 17.90
CA PRO A 91 -4.45 8.80 16.92
C PRO A 91 -3.15 8.69 16.10
N VAL A 92 -2.06 8.24 16.73
CA VAL A 92 -0.74 8.09 16.09
C VAL A 92 -0.76 6.94 15.08
N ILE A 93 -1.20 5.74 15.50
CA ILE A 93 -1.34 4.57 14.62
C ILE A 93 -2.29 4.87 13.46
N THR A 94 -3.42 5.53 13.74
CA THR A 94 -4.38 5.93 12.70
C THR A 94 -3.75 6.91 11.71
N SER A 95 -2.95 7.87 12.18
CA SER A 95 -2.25 8.82 11.32
C SER A 95 -1.22 8.15 10.42
N ILE A 96 -0.48 7.15 10.95
CA ILE A 96 0.44 6.32 10.17
C ILE A 96 -0.31 5.56 9.06
N GLN A 97 -1.45 4.95 9.38
CA GLN A 97 -2.28 4.22 8.42
C GLN A 97 -2.87 5.15 7.34
N ILE A 98 -3.34 6.33 7.71
CA ILE A 98 -3.81 7.37 6.78
C ILE A 98 -2.68 7.79 5.83
N GLY A 99 -1.48 8.07 6.37
CA GLY A 99 -0.31 8.44 5.57
C GLY A 99 0.08 7.33 4.58
N MET A 100 0.06 6.07 5.01
CA MET A 100 0.28 4.91 4.15
C MET A 100 -0.74 4.85 3.00
N ILE A 101 -2.03 5.05 3.30
CA ILE A 101 -3.09 5.06 2.29
C ILE A 101 -2.83 6.19 1.28
N ILE A 102 -2.56 7.42 1.76
CA ILE A 102 -2.22 8.58 0.91
C ILE A 102 -1.08 8.23 -0.04
N GLY A 103 0.01 7.64 0.47
CA GLY A 103 1.16 7.23 -0.33
C GLY A 103 0.83 6.19 -1.40
N ILE A 104 0.06 5.14 -1.06
CA ILE A 104 -0.36 4.11 -2.02
C ILE A 104 -1.23 4.73 -3.13
N GLY A 105 -2.14 5.62 -2.75
CA GLY A 105 -2.97 6.39 -3.67
C GLY A 105 -2.17 7.27 -4.63
N TYR A 106 -1.21 8.00 -4.09
CA TYR A 106 -0.31 8.83 -4.85
C TYR A 106 0.45 8.01 -5.90
N ILE A 107 1.02 6.87 -5.51
CA ILE A 107 1.72 5.94 -6.42
C ILE A 107 0.77 5.38 -7.50
N SER A 108 -0.51 5.19 -7.20
CA SER A 108 -1.51 4.77 -8.19
C SER A 108 -1.82 5.83 -9.26
N GLY A 109 -1.34 7.07 -9.06
CA GLY A 109 -1.62 8.20 -9.93
C GLY A 109 -2.93 8.91 -9.62
N ARG A 110 -3.52 8.70 -8.43
CA ARG A 110 -4.67 9.47 -7.94
C ARG A 110 -4.20 10.67 -7.11
N GLU A 111 -4.89 11.79 -7.27
CA GLU A 111 -4.78 12.88 -6.30
C GLU A 111 -5.47 12.44 -5.01
N MET A 112 -4.68 12.27 -3.95
CA MET A 112 -5.19 11.84 -2.66
C MET A 112 -4.84 12.84 -1.59
N ASN A 113 -5.86 13.19 -0.82
CA ASN A 113 -5.75 14.02 0.36
C ASN A 113 -6.23 13.21 1.59
N LYS A 114 -6.07 13.80 2.77
CA LYS A 114 -6.48 13.17 4.04
C LYS A 114 -7.95 12.77 4.03
N LYS A 115 -8.84 13.57 3.42
CA LYS A 115 -10.28 13.29 3.33
C LYS A 115 -10.55 12.02 2.54
N ALA A 116 -9.96 11.86 1.36
CA ALA A 116 -10.11 10.66 0.54
C ALA A 116 -9.59 9.38 1.24
N ALA A 117 -8.50 9.49 2.00
CA ALA A 117 -7.99 8.37 2.79
C ALA A 117 -8.94 7.95 3.92
N VAL A 118 -9.54 8.94 4.61
CA VAL A 118 -10.55 8.70 5.66
C VAL A 118 -11.83 8.12 5.08
N GLU A 119 -12.29 8.61 3.92
CA GLU A 119 -13.44 8.05 3.19
C GLU A 119 -13.18 6.60 2.79
N PHE A 120 -11.99 6.30 2.26
CA PHE A 120 -11.59 4.92 1.95
C PHE A 120 -11.66 4.02 3.18
N MET A 121 -11.05 4.43 4.31
CA MET A 121 -11.15 3.68 5.57
C MET A 121 -12.61 3.47 6.01
N THR A 122 -13.42 4.52 5.91
CA THR A 122 -14.85 4.46 6.28
C THR A 122 -15.61 3.48 5.39
N SER A 123 -15.33 3.44 4.08
CA SER A 123 -15.90 2.48 3.13
C SER A 123 -15.54 1.02 3.45
N MET A 124 -14.39 0.80 4.10
CA MET A 124 -13.97 -0.50 4.59
C MET A 124 -14.64 -0.89 5.93
N GLY A 125 -15.48 -0.02 6.51
CA GLY A 125 -16.07 -0.22 7.83
C GLY A 125 -15.13 0.14 8.98
N LEU A 126 -14.03 0.84 8.69
CA LEU A 126 -13.16 1.41 9.73
C LEU A 126 -13.71 2.80 10.08
N ASN A 127 -14.41 2.88 11.20
CA ASN A 127 -14.99 4.14 11.66
C ASN A 127 -13.88 5.06 12.18
N VAL A 128 -13.47 6.04 11.37
CA VAL A 128 -12.47 7.07 11.72
C VAL A 128 -13.09 8.45 12.03
N GLY A 129 -14.41 8.53 12.17
CA GLY A 129 -15.15 9.76 12.47
C GLY A 129 -14.78 10.40 13.82
N LEU A 130 -14.68 11.74 13.82
CA LEU A 130 -13.98 12.64 14.77
C LEU A 130 -14.42 12.67 16.26
N GLY A 131 -14.96 11.59 16.86
CA GLY A 131 -15.08 11.59 18.33
C GLY A 131 -15.73 10.36 18.96
N PHE A 132 -16.74 9.79 18.31
CA PHE A 132 -17.45 8.63 18.86
C PHE A 132 -16.74 7.31 18.58
N ALA A 133 -16.12 7.15 17.41
CA ALA A 133 -15.51 5.89 17.00
C ALA A 133 -14.15 5.64 17.67
N LEU A 134 -13.37 6.69 17.96
CA LEU A 134 -12.11 6.56 18.69
C LEU A 134 -12.32 5.98 20.09
N ARG A 135 -13.43 6.33 20.74
CA ARG A 135 -13.79 5.86 22.08
C ARG A 135 -14.23 4.40 22.06
N GLU A 136 -14.99 3.99 21.05
CA GLU A 136 -15.40 2.58 20.86
C GLU A 136 -14.24 1.69 20.37
N LEU A 137 -13.35 2.20 19.52
CA LEU A 137 -12.10 1.52 19.16
C LEU A 137 -11.18 1.36 20.38
N ALA A 138 -11.02 2.40 21.20
CA ALA A 138 -10.28 2.30 22.46
C ALA A 138 -10.91 1.26 23.40
N ARG A 139 -12.25 1.24 23.51
CA ARG A 139 -12.98 0.27 24.34
C ARG A 139 -12.88 -1.15 23.78
N ALA A 140 -12.88 -1.33 22.46
CA ALA A 140 -12.70 -2.60 21.78
C ALA A 140 -11.26 -3.12 21.90
N LEU A 141 -10.26 -2.23 21.83
CA LEU A 141 -8.86 -2.57 22.08
C LEU A 141 -8.63 -2.95 23.53
N VAL A 142 -9.20 -2.22 24.49
CA VAL A 142 -9.16 -2.59 25.93
C VAL A 142 -9.80 -3.97 26.16
N LYS A 143 -10.86 -4.33 25.44
CA LYS A 143 -11.47 -5.68 25.51
C LYS A 143 -10.67 -6.76 24.77
N LEU A 144 -9.85 -6.41 23.78
CA LEU A 144 -8.95 -7.34 23.09
C LEU A 144 -7.65 -7.58 23.87
N ILE A 145 -7.36 -6.73 24.86
CA ILE A 145 -6.17 -6.76 25.74
C ILE A 145 -6.58 -7.09 27.20
N PRO A 146 -7.28 -8.19 27.56
CA PRO A 146 -7.50 -8.46 28.99
C PRO A 146 -6.38 -9.28 29.66
N VAL A 147 -5.52 -10.03 28.94
CA VAL A 147 -4.62 -11.01 29.62
C VAL A 147 -3.21 -11.23 29.04
N ALA A 148 -2.90 -10.86 27.78
CA ALA A 148 -1.60 -11.18 27.17
C ALA A 148 -0.81 -9.91 26.79
N GLY A 149 0.40 -9.76 27.31
CA GLY A 149 1.19 -8.52 27.35
C GLY A 149 1.55 -7.86 26.02
N ASN A 150 2.22 -6.71 26.13
CA ASN A 150 2.68 -5.77 25.09
C ASN A 150 3.16 -6.36 23.74
N ALA A 151 3.63 -7.61 23.69
CA ALA A 151 4.02 -8.29 22.45
C ALA A 151 2.81 -8.67 21.56
N VAL A 152 1.67 -8.99 22.17
CA VAL A 152 0.42 -9.35 21.45
C VAL A 152 -0.20 -8.12 20.80
N SER A 153 -0.21 -6.97 21.50
CA SER A 153 -0.74 -5.71 20.97
C SER A 153 0.05 -5.17 19.78
N GLY A 154 1.38 -5.25 19.81
CA GLY A 154 2.23 -4.88 18.67
C GLY A 154 1.97 -5.76 17.44
N THR A 155 1.84 -7.07 17.64
CA THR A 155 1.56 -8.02 16.55
C THR A 155 0.20 -7.76 15.90
N VAL A 156 -0.82 -7.45 16.70
CA VAL A 156 -2.16 -7.06 16.21
C VAL A 156 -2.09 -5.76 15.40
N ALA A 157 -1.33 -4.75 15.85
CA ALA A 157 -1.15 -3.49 15.13
C ALA A 157 -0.43 -3.66 13.77
N VAL A 158 0.61 -4.51 13.71
CA VAL A 158 1.29 -4.91 12.46
C VAL A 158 0.28 -5.55 11.51
N ALA A 159 -0.52 -6.50 12.00
CA ALA A 159 -1.49 -7.25 11.20
C ALA A 159 -2.58 -6.35 10.62
N ALA A 160 -3.17 -5.50 11.46
CA ALA A 160 -4.21 -4.57 11.06
C ALA A 160 -3.70 -3.62 9.96
N THR A 161 -2.51 -3.05 10.17
CA THR A 161 -1.87 -2.16 9.20
C THR A 161 -1.56 -2.86 7.88
N TRP A 162 -1.11 -4.12 7.93
CA TRP A 162 -0.86 -4.93 6.74
C TRP A 162 -2.14 -5.20 5.94
N GLY A 163 -3.22 -5.57 6.62
CA GLY A 163 -4.53 -5.82 6.01
C GLY A 163 -5.09 -4.58 5.31
N ILE A 164 -5.04 -3.42 6.00
CA ILE A 164 -5.46 -2.13 5.43
C ILE A 164 -4.61 -1.79 4.19
N GLY A 165 -3.30 -1.98 4.28
CA GLY A 165 -2.38 -1.75 3.18
C GLY A 165 -2.65 -2.61 1.95
N LYS A 166 -2.93 -3.90 2.14
CA LYS A 166 -3.31 -4.83 1.05
C LYS A 166 -4.61 -4.40 0.37
N ALA A 167 -5.61 -4.01 1.16
CA ALA A 167 -6.88 -3.54 0.61
C ALA A 167 -6.72 -2.21 -0.15
N ALA A 168 -5.91 -1.28 0.37
CA ALA A 168 -5.59 -0.04 -0.34
C ALA A 168 -4.87 -0.33 -1.67
N THR A 169 -3.94 -1.27 -1.69
CA THR A 169 -3.27 -1.71 -2.94
C THR A 169 -4.29 -2.29 -3.92
N ALA A 170 -5.20 -3.15 -3.46
CA ALA A 170 -6.22 -3.75 -4.30
C ALA A 170 -7.18 -2.70 -4.90
N TYR A 171 -7.59 -1.72 -4.10
CA TYR A 171 -8.49 -0.66 -4.52
C TYR A 171 -7.83 0.35 -5.46
N PHE A 172 -6.67 0.89 -5.08
CA PHE A 172 -6.02 2.00 -5.81
C PHE A 172 -5.21 1.53 -7.01
N ILE A 173 -4.44 0.44 -6.87
CA ILE A 173 -3.51 -0.04 -7.92
C ILE A 173 -4.19 -1.09 -8.80
N ASP A 174 -4.85 -2.09 -8.20
CA ASP A 174 -5.53 -3.14 -8.96
C ASP A 174 -6.90 -2.70 -9.50
N LYS A 175 -7.39 -1.52 -9.09
CA LYS A 175 -8.69 -0.95 -9.48
C LYS A 175 -9.88 -1.86 -9.17
N LYS A 176 -9.76 -2.67 -8.12
CA LYS A 176 -10.87 -3.51 -7.63
C LYS A 176 -11.97 -2.64 -7.03
N SER A 177 -13.18 -3.19 -6.99
CA SER A 177 -14.30 -2.52 -6.33
C SER A 177 -14.05 -2.36 -4.82
N PRO A 178 -14.70 -1.38 -4.16
CA PRO A 178 -14.64 -1.25 -2.70
C PRO A 178 -15.01 -2.55 -1.96
N ASN A 179 -15.98 -3.29 -2.50
CA ASN A 179 -16.45 -4.57 -1.93
C ASN A 179 -15.36 -5.64 -1.98
N GLU A 180 -14.64 -5.77 -3.09
CA GLU A 180 -13.52 -6.72 -3.21
C GLU A 180 -12.35 -6.33 -2.31
N ALA A 181 -12.05 -5.04 -2.20
CA ALA A 181 -11.02 -4.55 -1.28
C ALA A 181 -11.38 -4.86 0.18
N LYS A 182 -12.66 -4.71 0.55
CA LYS A 182 -13.20 -5.10 1.86
C LYS A 182 -13.10 -6.61 2.09
N GLN A 183 -13.43 -7.44 1.10
CA GLN A 183 -13.28 -8.90 1.19
C GLN A 183 -11.82 -9.32 1.41
N ILE A 184 -10.87 -8.66 0.75
CA ILE A 184 -9.43 -8.91 0.96
C ILE A 184 -9.05 -8.57 2.41
N TYR A 185 -9.50 -7.43 2.92
CA TYR A 185 -9.26 -7.06 4.32
C TYR A 185 -9.88 -8.06 5.31
N GLU A 186 -11.15 -8.43 5.12
CA GLU A 186 -11.84 -9.41 5.96
C GLU A 186 -11.22 -10.80 5.88
N GLY A 187 -10.79 -11.22 4.69
CA GLY A 187 -10.12 -12.50 4.48
C GLY A 187 -8.78 -12.59 5.20
N GLU A 188 -7.97 -11.52 5.15
CA GLU A 188 -6.71 -11.44 5.91
C GLU A 188 -6.96 -11.45 7.42
N ARG A 189 -8.01 -10.77 7.90
CA ARG A 189 -8.43 -10.80 9.31
C ARG A 189 -8.89 -12.19 9.76
N LYS A 190 -9.69 -12.89 8.94
CA LYS A 190 -10.24 -14.23 9.25
C LYS A 190 -9.20 -15.34 9.22
N LYS A 191 -8.19 -15.27 8.33
CA LYS A 191 -7.11 -16.27 8.27
C LYS A 191 -6.35 -16.35 9.58
N ARG A 192 -6.12 -15.21 10.24
CA ARG A 192 -5.37 -15.15 11.50
C ARG A 192 -6.17 -15.50 12.75
N GLN A 193 -7.48 -15.24 12.77
CA GLN A 193 -8.36 -15.75 13.84
C GLN A 193 -8.44 -17.28 13.90
N LYS A 194 -7.93 -17.99 12.89
CA LYS A 194 -7.80 -19.45 12.86
C LYS A 194 -6.39 -19.96 13.20
N GLU A 195 -5.40 -19.06 13.26
CA GLU A 195 -4.00 -19.37 13.59
C GLU A 195 -3.69 -19.12 15.09
N GLU A 196 -4.62 -18.49 15.82
CA GLU A 196 -4.66 -18.34 17.28
C GLU A 196 -5.55 -19.41 17.90
#